data_AF-A0A246WL31-F1
#
_entry.id   AF-A0A246WL31-F1
#
_cell.length_a   1.000
_cell.length_b   1.000
_cell.length_c   1.000
_cell.angle_alpha   90.00
_cell.angle_beta   90.00
_cell.angle_gamma   90.00
#
_symmetry.space_group_name_H-M   'P 1'
#
loop_
_entity.id
_entity.type
_entity.pdbx_description
1 polymer ?
#
loop_
_entity_poly.entity_id
_entity_poly.type
_entity_poly.pdbx_seq_one_letter_code
_entity_poly.pdbx_strand_id
1 'polypeptide(L)'
;MQALFHSIGITDVWQLIAATMVFLLLPGPGTFCVLTCSAKHGVRGGFAAIAGLMLGDIVLMFLAAIGVAALLHANPLLFRGLQYLGAVYLAYLGLRLLFARGEGGGTVVPFSNAADFRRGFLVTLINPKAIVFYMAFFPLFLDPATQQGALTFVTMGAVICCCTAFYGSLLVLVGNMAARRLARNRTIANLASRAAGIFLIGFGIKLTTQ
;
A
#
# COMPACT_ATOMS: atom_id res chain seq x y z
N MET A 1 -19.83 5.27 11.96
CA MET A 1 -18.76 4.50 11.28
C MET A 1 -17.52 4.41 12.16
N GLN A 2 -16.83 5.52 12.47
CA GLN A 2 -15.58 5.51 13.25
C GLN A 2 -15.69 4.85 14.64
N ALA A 3 -16.79 5.06 15.37
CA ALA A 3 -17.02 4.40 16.67
C ALA A 3 -17.03 2.86 16.59
N LEU A 4 -17.49 2.28 15.47
CA LEU A 4 -17.48 0.82 15.26
C LEU A 4 -16.05 0.30 15.04
N PHE A 5 -15.24 1.02 14.26
CA PHE A 5 -13.84 0.66 14.02
C PHE A 5 -13.00 0.79 15.31
N HIS A 6 -13.25 1.82 16.11
CA HIS A 6 -12.58 2.00 17.39
C HIS A 6 -12.90 0.86 18.38
N SER A 7 -14.15 0.37 18.39
CA SER A 7 -14.57 -0.74 19.27
C SER A 7 -13.88 -2.09 18.97
N ILE A 8 -13.28 -2.22 17.79
CA ILE A 8 -12.49 -3.40 17.38
C ILE A 8 -10.99 -3.08 17.33
N GLY A 9 -10.53 -1.97 17.93
CA GLY A 9 -9.11 -1.63 18.05
C GLY A 9 -8.47 -0.97 16.83
N ILE A 10 -9.26 -0.34 15.96
CA ILE A 10 -8.76 0.51 14.87
C ILE A 10 -8.88 1.97 15.30
N THR A 11 -7.75 2.62 15.56
CA THR A 11 -7.71 3.97 16.16
C THR A 11 -8.39 5.03 15.28
N ASP A 12 -8.04 5.09 13.99
CA ASP A 12 -8.55 6.09 13.04
C ASP A 12 -8.74 5.50 11.63
N VAL A 13 -9.96 5.09 11.29
CA VAL A 13 -10.26 4.48 9.97
C VAL A 13 -10.08 5.46 8.79
N TRP A 14 -10.35 6.75 8.99
CA TRP A 14 -10.16 7.75 7.93
C TRP A 14 -8.68 7.99 7.63
N GLN A 15 -7.85 7.97 8.67
CA GLN A 15 -6.41 8.08 8.51
C GLN A 15 -5.84 6.82 7.87
N LEU A 16 -6.34 5.63 8.24
CA LEU A 16 -6.03 4.37 7.58
C LEU A 16 -6.32 4.45 6.08
N ILE A 17 -7.52 4.89 5.70
CA ILE A 17 -7.92 5.06 4.29
C ILE A 17 -7.02 6.09 3.60
N ALA A 18 -6.82 7.27 4.20
CA ALA A 18 -6.02 8.34 3.62
C ALA A 18 -4.56 7.91 3.39
N ALA A 19 -3.93 7.31 4.39
CA ALA A 19 -2.56 6.84 4.29
C ALA A 19 -2.41 5.68 3.29
N THR A 20 -3.41 4.78 3.20
CA THR A 20 -3.48 3.74 2.17
C THR A 20 -3.62 4.33 0.77
N MET A 21 -4.52 5.30 0.57
CA MET A 21 -4.70 5.99 -0.72
C MET A 21 -3.41 6.68 -1.15
N VAL A 22 -2.75 7.38 -0.22
CA VAL A 22 -1.50 8.07 -0.52
C VAL A 22 -0.41 7.05 -0.88
N PHE A 23 -0.28 5.96 -0.14
CA PHE A 23 0.63 4.86 -0.47
C PHE A 23 0.38 4.28 -1.87
N LEU A 24 -0.88 4.10 -2.26
CA LEU A 24 -1.30 3.60 -3.57
C LEU A 24 -1.02 4.60 -4.70
N LEU A 25 -1.24 5.89 -4.45
CA LEU A 25 -0.96 6.98 -5.38
C LEU A 25 0.54 7.12 -5.71
N LEU A 26 1.42 6.72 -4.79
CA LEU A 26 2.86 6.73 -5.01
C LEU A 26 3.25 5.68 -6.05
N PRO A 27 3.69 6.09 -7.26
CA PRO A 27 3.97 5.16 -8.34
C PRO A 27 5.11 4.22 -7.93
N GLY A 28 4.85 2.91 -7.99
CA GLY A 28 5.82 1.87 -7.65
C GLY A 28 5.67 0.63 -8.53
N PRO A 29 6.43 -0.44 -8.24
CA PRO A 29 6.44 -1.67 -9.06
C PRO A 29 5.04 -2.24 -9.31
N GLY A 30 4.17 -2.25 -8.29
CA GLY A 30 2.78 -2.71 -8.42
C GLY A 30 1.94 -1.88 -9.40
N THR A 31 1.99 -0.55 -9.29
CA THR A 31 1.32 0.38 -10.22
C THR A 31 1.80 0.18 -11.65
N PHE A 32 3.11 0.05 -11.87
CA PHE A 32 3.68 -0.21 -13.19
C PHE A 32 3.29 -1.57 -13.74
N CYS A 33 3.20 -2.60 -12.89
CA CYS A 33 2.72 -3.92 -13.27
C CYS A 33 1.29 -3.84 -13.81
N VAL A 34 0.36 -3.20 -13.08
CA VAL A 34 -1.04 -3.02 -13.50
C VAL A 34 -1.12 -2.25 -14.82
N LEU A 35 -0.38 -1.13 -14.95
CA LEU A 35 -0.34 -0.34 -16.18
C LEU A 35 0.22 -1.13 -17.37
N THR A 36 1.28 -1.91 -17.16
CA THR A 36 1.91 -2.72 -18.22
C THR A 36 0.99 -3.85 -18.67
N CYS A 37 0.37 -4.56 -17.73
CA CYS A 37 -0.58 -5.63 -18.05
C CYS A 37 -1.85 -5.06 -18.72
N SER A 38 -2.33 -3.91 -18.27
CA SER A 38 -3.50 -3.23 -18.87
C SER A 38 -3.21 -2.70 -20.28
N ALA A 39 -2.02 -2.16 -20.51
CA ALA A 39 -1.61 -1.65 -21.81
C ALA A 39 -1.39 -2.77 -22.83
N LYS A 40 -0.84 -3.91 -22.39
CA LYS A 40 -0.53 -5.04 -23.27
C LYS A 40 -1.71 -5.98 -23.52
N HIS A 41 -2.54 -6.23 -22.50
CA HIS A 41 -3.60 -7.25 -22.55
C HIS A 41 -4.99 -6.68 -22.20
N GLY A 42 -5.14 -5.36 -22.29
CA GLY A 42 -6.40 -4.66 -22.10
C GLY A 42 -6.92 -4.73 -20.66
N VAL A 43 -8.21 -4.45 -20.50
CA VAL A 43 -8.88 -4.38 -19.20
C VAL A 43 -8.72 -5.69 -18.41
N ARG A 44 -8.84 -6.84 -19.09
CA ARG A 44 -8.73 -8.17 -18.46
C ARG A 44 -7.34 -8.43 -17.87
N GLY A 45 -6.26 -8.11 -18.58
CA GLY A 45 -4.91 -8.25 -18.04
C GLY A 45 -4.62 -7.29 -16.89
N GLY A 46 -5.17 -6.06 -16.95
CA GLY A 46 -5.11 -5.10 -15.85
C GLY A 46 -5.77 -5.62 -14.57
N PHE A 47 -6.99 -6.13 -14.66
CA PHE A 47 -7.69 -6.72 -13.51
C PHE A 47 -7.06 -8.02 -13.02
N ALA A 48 -6.52 -8.85 -13.90
CA ALA A 48 -5.76 -10.03 -13.50
C ALA A 48 -4.54 -9.63 -12.65
N ALA A 49 -3.79 -8.60 -13.07
CA ALA A 49 -2.69 -8.05 -12.27
C ALA A 49 -3.18 -7.51 -10.92
N ILE A 50 -4.27 -6.73 -10.87
CA ILE A 50 -4.85 -6.23 -9.61
C ILE A 50 -5.19 -7.38 -8.66
N ALA A 51 -5.84 -8.43 -9.15
CA ALA A 51 -6.16 -9.60 -8.32
C ALA A 51 -4.90 -10.26 -7.75
N GLY A 52 -3.82 -10.33 -8.55
CA GLY A 52 -2.51 -10.78 -8.10
C GLY A 52 -1.93 -9.90 -7.00
N LEU A 53 -1.95 -8.56 -7.19
CA LEU A 53 -1.50 -7.60 -6.18
C LEU A 53 -2.26 -7.79 -4.86
N MET A 54 -3.60 -7.88 -4.92
CA MET A 54 -4.45 -8.03 -3.74
C MET A 54 -4.16 -9.31 -2.98
N LEU A 55 -3.92 -10.43 -3.68
CA LEU A 55 -3.52 -11.67 -3.00
C LEU A 55 -2.15 -11.51 -2.32
N GLY A 56 -1.20 -10.82 -2.97
CA GLY A 56 0.11 -10.53 -2.39
C GLY A 56 -0.01 -9.63 -1.15
N ASP A 57 -0.88 -8.63 -1.21
CA ASP A 57 -1.20 -7.72 -0.12
C ASP A 57 -1.76 -8.51 1.07
N ILE A 58 -2.74 -9.39 0.84
CA ILE A 58 -3.31 -10.26 1.87
C ILE A 58 -2.23 -11.12 2.54
N VAL A 59 -1.33 -11.73 1.77
CA VAL A 59 -0.24 -12.55 2.32
C VAL A 59 0.70 -11.70 3.19
N LEU A 60 1.13 -10.52 2.70
CA LEU A 60 2.01 -9.64 3.47
C LEU A 60 1.34 -9.09 4.73
N MET A 61 0.05 -8.73 4.65
CA MET A 61 -0.75 -8.32 5.78
C MET A 61 -0.89 -9.42 6.82
N PHE A 62 -1.09 -10.66 6.39
CA PHE A 62 -1.18 -11.80 7.29
C PHE A 62 0.16 -12.04 8.02
N LEU A 63 1.27 -11.99 7.28
CA LEU A 63 2.62 -12.06 7.86
C LEU A 63 2.90 -10.89 8.83
N ALA A 64 2.50 -9.67 8.46
CA ALA A 64 2.63 -8.50 9.31
C ALA A 64 1.77 -8.64 10.57
N ALA A 65 0.53 -9.12 10.46
CA ALA A 65 -0.35 -9.37 11.60
C ALA A 65 0.26 -10.37 12.58
N ILE A 66 0.79 -11.50 12.08
CA ILE A 66 1.48 -12.50 12.92
C ILE A 66 2.72 -11.88 13.59
N GLY A 67 3.56 -11.19 12.83
CA GLY A 67 4.78 -10.57 13.35
C GLY A 67 4.49 -9.49 14.40
N VAL A 68 3.48 -8.65 14.16
CA VAL A 68 3.05 -7.59 15.07
C VAL A 68 2.39 -8.18 16.33
N ALA A 69 1.53 -9.19 16.19
CA ALA A 69 0.92 -9.88 17.32
C ALA A 69 1.98 -10.57 18.19
N ALA A 70 2.96 -11.24 17.59
CA ALA A 70 4.09 -11.83 18.31
C ALA A 70 4.89 -10.79 19.09
N LEU A 71 5.15 -9.62 18.48
CA LEU A 71 5.90 -8.55 19.13
C LEU A 71 5.12 -7.87 20.26
N LEU A 72 3.81 -7.67 20.08
CA LEU A 72 2.89 -7.17 21.11
C LEU A 72 2.88 -8.04 22.36
N HIS A 73 2.78 -9.36 22.18
CA HIS A 73 2.78 -10.31 23.28
C HIS A 73 4.16 -10.41 23.96
N ALA A 74 5.25 -10.24 23.22
CA ALA A 74 6.59 -10.34 23.77
C ALA A 74 6.97 -9.13 24.62
N ASN A 75 6.78 -7.89 24.13
CA ASN A 75 7.16 -6.69 24.87
C ASN A 75 6.44 -5.40 24.38
N PRO A 76 5.55 -4.80 25.19
CA PRO A 76 4.85 -3.55 24.84
C PRO A 76 5.77 -2.36 24.52
N LEU A 77 6.98 -2.28 25.09
CA LEU A 77 7.96 -1.23 24.77
C LEU A 77 8.53 -1.41 23.36
N LEU A 78 8.81 -2.66 22.95
CA LEU A 78 9.27 -2.95 21.59
C LEU A 78 8.19 -2.62 20.55
N PHE A 79 6.91 -2.84 20.90
CA PHE A 79 5.80 -2.45 20.04
C PHE A 79 5.70 -0.93 19.84
N ARG A 80 5.82 -0.12 20.91
CA ARG A 80 5.90 1.34 20.78
C ARG A 80 7.10 1.78 19.94
N GLY A 81 8.26 1.14 20.15
CA GLY A 81 9.45 1.35 19.33
C GLY A 81 9.18 1.08 17.84
N LEU A 82 8.45 0.00 17.53
CA LEU A 82 8.05 -0.33 16.17
C LEU A 82 7.09 0.70 15.56
N GLN A 83 6.15 1.25 16.35
CA GLN A 83 5.27 2.34 15.89
C GLN A 83 6.08 3.57 15.47
N TYR A 84 7.05 3.99 16.30
CA TYR A 84 7.93 5.11 15.94
C TYR A 84 8.82 4.80 14.74
N LEU A 85 9.40 3.60 14.67
CA LEU A 85 10.17 3.15 13.51
C LEU A 85 9.33 3.12 12.24
N GLY A 86 8.07 2.70 12.34
CA GLY A 86 7.12 2.70 11.24
C GLY A 86 6.80 4.11 10.76
N ALA A 87 6.55 5.06 11.68
CA ALA A 87 6.36 6.47 11.35
C ALA A 87 7.60 7.08 10.66
N VAL A 88 8.80 6.83 11.20
CA VAL A 88 10.07 7.27 10.61
C VAL A 88 10.28 6.64 9.23
N TYR A 89 9.95 5.36 9.06
CA TYR A 89 10.06 4.70 7.76
C TYR A 89 9.07 5.28 6.75
N LEU A 90 7.83 5.56 7.12
CA LEU A 90 6.86 6.22 6.24
C LEU A 90 7.35 7.62 5.84
N ALA A 91 7.96 8.37 6.77
CA ALA A 91 8.59 9.65 6.50
C ALA A 91 9.81 9.50 5.55
N TYR A 92 10.68 8.53 5.79
CA TYR A 92 11.81 8.20 4.93
C TYR A 92 11.36 7.78 3.53
N LEU A 93 10.31 6.97 3.42
CA LEU A 93 9.72 6.58 2.14
C LEU A 93 9.20 7.82 1.41
N GLY A 94 8.48 8.71 2.11
CA GLY A 94 8.06 10.02 1.61
C GLY A 94 9.22 10.86 1.08
N LEU A 95 10.34 10.92 1.83
CA LEU A 95 11.57 11.60 1.41
C LEU A 95 12.22 10.94 0.19
N ARG A 96 12.38 9.61 0.18
CA ARG A 96 12.96 8.86 -0.94
C ARG A 96 12.15 9.08 -2.22
N LEU A 97 10.83 9.27 -2.12
CA LEU A 97 9.96 9.61 -3.24
C LEU A 97 10.15 11.04 -3.76
N LEU A 98 10.53 11.99 -2.89
CA LEU A 98 10.92 13.34 -3.32
C LEU A 98 12.24 13.33 -4.12
N PHE A 99 13.07 12.30 -3.94
CA PHE A 99 14.41 12.21 -4.54
C PHE A 99 14.58 11.05 -5.55
N ALA A 100 13.57 10.20 -5.74
CA ALA A 100 13.66 9.04 -6.63
C ALA A 100 13.63 9.45 -8.10
N ARG A 101 14.69 9.12 -8.84
CA ARG A 101 14.71 9.08 -10.31
C ARG A 101 14.22 7.71 -10.76
N GLY A 102 13.23 7.69 -11.64
CA GLY A 102 12.51 6.48 -12.03
C GLY A 102 13.40 5.37 -12.61
N GLU A 103 13.53 4.27 -11.88
CA GLU A 103 14.12 3.02 -12.35
C GLU A 103 12.99 2.10 -12.82
N GLY A 104 12.76 2.08 -14.13
CA GLY A 104 11.87 1.14 -14.80
C GLY A 104 12.70 0.03 -15.43
N GLY A 105 12.62 -1.18 -14.89
CA GLY A 105 13.25 -2.36 -15.49
C GLY A 105 12.46 -3.61 -15.15
N GLY A 106 11.77 -4.18 -16.14
CA GLY A 106 11.06 -5.46 -16.00
C GLY A 106 11.32 -6.35 -17.21
N THR A 107 11.77 -7.57 -16.95
CA THR A 107 11.99 -8.63 -17.94
C THR A 107 10.67 -9.25 -18.43
N VAL A 108 10.63 -9.60 -19.71
CA VAL A 108 9.44 -10.10 -20.43
C VAL A 108 9.30 -11.62 -20.24
N VAL A 109 8.11 -12.08 -19.85
CA VAL A 109 7.75 -13.51 -19.63
C VAL A 109 6.43 -13.80 -20.39
N PRO A 110 6.12 -15.04 -20.83
CA PRO A 110 5.04 -15.30 -21.80
C PRO A 110 3.60 -15.08 -21.28
N PHE A 111 2.67 -15.05 -22.25
CA PHE A 111 1.32 -14.47 -22.22
C PHE A 111 0.21 -15.38 -21.63
N SER A 112 -0.53 -14.89 -20.62
CA SER A 112 -1.90 -15.30 -20.23
C SER A 112 -2.41 -14.43 -19.06
N ASN A 113 -3.73 -14.38 -18.80
CA ASN A 113 -4.28 -13.71 -17.60
C ASN A 113 -3.67 -14.28 -16.30
N ALA A 114 -3.37 -15.58 -16.27
CA ALA A 114 -2.69 -16.21 -15.14
C ALA A 114 -1.24 -15.70 -14.97
N ALA A 115 -0.55 -15.37 -16.06
CA ALA A 115 0.77 -14.77 -16.01
C ALA A 115 0.74 -13.35 -15.45
N ASP A 116 -0.28 -12.55 -15.79
CA ASP A 116 -0.45 -11.18 -15.26
C ASP A 116 -0.86 -11.20 -13.78
N PHE A 117 -1.71 -12.14 -13.37
CA PHE A 117 -1.98 -12.40 -11.96
C PHE A 117 -0.70 -12.76 -11.21
N ARG A 118 0.07 -13.73 -11.71
CA ARG A 118 1.33 -14.16 -11.08
C ARG A 118 2.33 -13.01 -11.00
N ARG A 119 2.40 -12.15 -12.01
CA ARG A 119 3.23 -10.94 -11.99
C ARG A 119 2.79 -10.00 -10.88
N GLY A 120 1.51 -9.68 -10.80
CA GLY A 120 0.97 -8.83 -9.73
C GLY A 120 1.31 -9.36 -8.35
N PHE A 121 1.09 -10.66 -8.15
CA PHE A 121 1.40 -11.35 -6.90
C PHE A 121 2.88 -11.29 -6.53
N LEU A 122 3.78 -11.70 -7.43
CA LEU A 122 5.21 -11.72 -7.17
C LEU A 122 5.79 -10.32 -7.00
N VAL A 123 5.34 -9.36 -7.80
CA VAL A 123 5.75 -7.96 -7.68
C VAL A 123 5.39 -7.44 -6.29
N THR A 124 4.20 -7.69 -5.78
CA THR A 124 3.83 -7.27 -4.42
C THR A 124 4.70 -7.94 -3.35
N LEU A 125 4.84 -9.27 -3.42
CA LEU A 125 5.60 -10.02 -2.41
C LEU A 125 7.07 -9.62 -2.31
N ILE A 126 7.70 -9.29 -3.44
CA ILE A 126 9.12 -8.93 -3.50
C ILE A 126 9.33 -7.42 -3.31
N ASN A 127 8.27 -6.62 -3.37
CA ASN A 127 8.38 -5.17 -3.31
C ASN A 127 8.73 -4.69 -1.89
N PRO A 128 9.96 -4.19 -1.64
CA PRO A 128 10.35 -3.72 -0.32
C PRO A 128 9.49 -2.54 0.15
N LYS A 129 8.92 -1.75 -0.78
CA LYS A 129 7.95 -0.70 -0.43
C LYS A 129 6.71 -1.30 0.23
N ALA A 130 6.17 -2.40 -0.30
CA ALA A 130 4.95 -3.04 0.22
C ALA A 130 5.21 -3.79 1.52
N ILE A 131 6.29 -4.58 1.58
CA ILE A 131 6.68 -5.33 2.78
C ILE A 131 6.80 -4.40 3.98
N VAL A 132 7.63 -3.37 3.84
CA VAL A 132 7.91 -2.47 4.96
C VAL A 132 6.71 -1.56 5.24
N PHE A 133 5.91 -1.20 4.23
CA PHE A 133 4.63 -0.53 4.48
C PHE A 133 3.76 -1.37 5.40
N TYR A 134 3.42 -2.62 5.08
CA TYR A 134 2.54 -3.41 5.95
C TYR A 134 3.11 -3.64 7.35
N MET A 135 4.42 -3.86 7.47
CA MET A 135 5.08 -3.98 8.77
C MET A 135 5.01 -2.70 9.61
N ALA A 136 5.21 -1.54 8.98
CA ALA A 136 5.16 -0.23 9.65
C ALA A 136 3.73 0.26 9.90
N PHE A 137 2.82 -0.09 9.00
CA PHE A 137 1.48 0.49 8.92
C PHE A 137 0.52 -0.11 9.92
N PHE A 138 0.56 -1.44 10.12
CA PHE A 138 -0.36 -2.12 11.03
C PHE A 138 -0.27 -1.61 12.48
N PRO A 139 0.93 -1.46 13.07
CA PRO A 139 1.07 -0.92 14.42
C PRO A 139 0.53 0.49 14.60
N LEU A 140 0.53 1.33 13.55
CA LEU A 140 0.11 2.74 13.64
C LEU A 140 -1.40 2.92 13.80
N PHE A 141 -2.20 1.96 13.34
CA PHE A 141 -3.66 2.02 13.39
C PHE A 141 -4.28 1.03 14.37
N LEU A 142 -3.44 0.28 15.08
CA LEU A 142 -3.85 -0.74 16.03
C LEU A 142 -3.78 -0.17 17.45
N ASP A 143 -4.89 -0.24 18.18
CA ASP A 143 -4.91 -0.03 19.63
C ASP A 143 -4.70 -1.37 20.35
N PRO A 144 -3.58 -1.56 21.07
CA PRO A 144 -3.31 -2.79 21.81
C PRO A 144 -4.35 -3.13 22.87
N ALA A 145 -5.05 -2.15 23.43
CA ALA A 145 -5.99 -2.35 24.53
C ALA A 145 -7.36 -2.87 24.06
N THR A 146 -7.76 -2.53 22.83
CA THR A 146 -9.12 -2.77 22.32
C THR A 146 -9.16 -3.70 21.10
N GLN A 147 -8.00 -4.13 20.58
CA GLN A 147 -7.93 -5.07 19.47
C GLN A 147 -8.51 -6.45 19.79
N GLN A 148 -9.21 -7.03 18.83
CA GLN A 148 -9.95 -8.30 18.93
C GLN A 148 -9.29 -9.40 18.08
N GLY A 149 -7.98 -9.33 17.89
CA GLY A 149 -7.18 -10.30 17.13
C GLY A 149 -7.57 -10.33 15.65
N ALA A 150 -7.95 -11.52 15.17
CA ALA A 150 -8.21 -11.76 13.76
C ALA A 150 -9.27 -10.80 13.17
N LEU A 151 -10.29 -10.43 13.92
CA LEU A 151 -11.35 -9.53 13.44
C LEU A 151 -10.78 -8.15 13.07
N THR A 152 -9.92 -7.59 13.92
CA THR A 152 -9.26 -6.30 13.71
C THR A 152 -8.40 -6.34 12.45
N PHE A 153 -7.52 -7.34 12.34
CA PHE A 153 -6.60 -7.47 11.20
C PHE A 153 -7.32 -7.76 9.88
N VAL A 154 -8.34 -8.63 9.88
CA VAL A 154 -9.17 -8.91 8.70
C VAL A 154 -9.90 -7.65 8.24
N THR A 155 -10.41 -6.85 9.18
CA THR A 155 -11.11 -5.60 8.88
C THR A 155 -10.16 -4.56 8.28
N MET A 156 -8.97 -4.39 8.86
CA MET A 156 -7.92 -3.52 8.28
C MET A 156 -7.54 -3.98 6.87
N GLY A 157 -7.33 -5.30 6.69
CA GLY A 157 -7.01 -5.88 5.40
C GLY A 157 -8.13 -5.68 4.37
N ALA A 158 -9.39 -5.83 4.77
CA ALA A 158 -10.55 -5.57 3.91
C ALA A 158 -10.61 -4.11 3.46
N VAL A 159 -10.37 -3.14 4.36
CA VAL A 159 -10.32 -1.72 4.02
C VAL A 159 -9.22 -1.45 3.00
N ILE A 160 -8.03 -2.01 3.20
CA ILE A 160 -6.90 -1.82 2.27
C ILE A 160 -7.19 -2.50 0.93
N CYS A 161 -7.77 -3.71 0.92
CA CYS A 161 -8.19 -4.38 -0.30
C CYS A 161 -9.23 -3.58 -1.09
N CYS A 162 -10.23 -3.00 -0.43
CA CYS A 162 -11.21 -2.11 -1.06
C CYS A 162 -10.52 -0.88 -1.67
N CYS A 163 -9.57 -0.29 -0.96
CA CYS A 163 -8.75 0.82 -1.44
C CYS A 163 -7.94 0.43 -2.69
N THR A 164 -7.24 -0.70 -2.65
CA THR A 164 -6.46 -1.24 -3.78
C THR A 164 -7.34 -1.55 -4.99
N ALA A 165 -8.50 -2.19 -4.77
CA ALA A 165 -9.46 -2.50 -5.82
C ALA A 165 -10.01 -1.23 -6.47
N PHE A 166 -10.39 -0.23 -5.67
CA PHE A 166 -10.89 1.05 -6.17
C PHE A 166 -9.84 1.78 -7.01
N TYR A 167 -8.65 2.01 -6.44
CA TYR A 167 -7.56 2.70 -7.14
C TYR A 167 -7.07 1.92 -8.37
N GLY A 168 -6.91 0.61 -8.26
CA GLY A 168 -6.53 -0.27 -9.37
C GLY A 168 -7.56 -0.22 -10.50
N SER A 169 -8.86 -0.26 -10.17
CA SER A 169 -9.94 -0.14 -11.15
C SER A 169 -9.88 1.20 -11.87
N LEU A 170 -9.65 2.30 -11.16
CA LEU A 170 -9.42 3.61 -11.77
C LEU A 170 -8.21 3.60 -12.72
N LEU A 171 -7.09 2.99 -12.33
CA LEU A 171 -5.92 2.86 -13.19
C LEU A 171 -6.20 2.04 -14.46
N VAL A 172 -6.96 0.96 -14.36
CA VAL A 172 -7.26 0.10 -15.51
C VAL A 172 -8.29 0.72 -16.43
N LEU A 173 -9.37 1.29 -15.88
CA LEU A 173 -10.50 1.82 -16.64
C LEU A 173 -10.23 3.23 -17.18
N VAL A 174 -9.63 4.11 -16.36
CA VAL A 174 -9.36 5.51 -16.72
C VAL A 174 -7.92 5.68 -17.20
N GLY A 175 -6.97 4.98 -16.57
CA GLY A 175 -5.55 5.09 -16.87
C GLY A 175 -5.15 4.56 -18.25
N ASN A 176 -5.90 3.64 -18.87
CA ASN A 176 -5.54 3.20 -20.22
C ASN A 176 -5.63 4.35 -21.25
N MET A 177 -6.36 5.44 -20.98
CA MET A 177 -6.36 6.66 -21.79
C MET A 177 -5.49 7.76 -21.18
N ALA A 178 -5.59 7.98 -19.85
CA ALA A 178 -4.93 9.06 -19.14
C ALA A 178 -3.47 8.75 -18.75
N ALA A 179 -3.13 7.52 -18.37
CA ALA A 179 -1.77 7.10 -18.03
C ALA A 179 -0.85 7.08 -19.26
N ARG A 180 -1.38 6.83 -20.47
CA ARG A 180 -0.62 7.05 -21.73
C ARG A 180 -0.25 8.53 -21.93
N ARG A 181 -1.08 9.47 -21.50
CA ARG A 181 -0.78 10.92 -21.51
C ARG A 181 0.12 11.35 -20.34
N LEU A 182 -0.09 10.78 -19.16
CA LEU A 182 0.63 11.12 -17.92
C LEU A 182 2.06 10.55 -17.91
N ALA A 183 2.25 9.31 -18.36
CA ALA A 183 3.59 8.70 -18.55
C ALA A 183 4.41 9.43 -19.63
N ARG A 184 3.74 10.12 -20.55
CA ARG A 184 4.38 10.97 -21.56
C ARG A 184 4.85 12.31 -21.00
N ASN A 185 4.33 12.74 -19.84
CA ASN A 185 4.64 14.04 -19.23
C ASN A 185 5.25 13.88 -17.83
N ARG A 186 6.57 13.70 -17.78
CA ARG A 186 7.38 13.52 -16.56
C ARG A 186 7.09 14.55 -15.46
N THR A 187 6.70 15.76 -15.83
CA THR A 187 6.46 16.87 -14.91
C THR A 187 5.24 16.64 -14.01
N ILE A 188 4.15 16.10 -14.55
CA ILE A 188 2.92 15.86 -13.79
C ILE A 188 3.08 14.63 -12.88
N ALA A 189 3.76 13.59 -13.36
CA ALA A 189 4.12 12.43 -12.54
C ALA A 189 4.99 12.83 -11.33
N ASN A 190 5.94 13.73 -11.54
CA ASN A 190 6.78 14.27 -10.47
C ASN A 190 5.97 15.16 -9.50
N LEU A 191 5.05 15.98 -9.99
CA LEU A 191 4.23 16.86 -9.14
C LEU A 191 3.28 16.06 -8.23
N ALA A 192 2.62 15.03 -8.77
CA ALA A 192 1.78 14.13 -8.00
C ALA A 192 2.57 13.38 -6.92
N SER A 193 3.78 12.93 -7.26
CA SER A 193 4.70 12.28 -6.31
C SER A 193 5.14 13.23 -5.18
N ARG A 194 5.36 14.52 -5.49
CA ARG A 194 5.72 15.54 -4.49
C ARG A 194 4.56 15.88 -3.55
N ALA A 195 3.35 16.01 -4.08
CA ALA A 195 2.16 16.28 -3.26
C ALA A 195 1.86 15.13 -2.28
N ALA A 196 1.94 13.88 -2.76
CA ALA A 196 1.80 12.69 -1.92
C ALA A 196 2.90 12.60 -0.84
N GLY A 197 4.15 12.95 -1.18
CA GLY A 197 5.26 12.99 -0.22
C GLY A 197 5.06 14.02 0.89
N ILE A 198 4.61 15.23 0.56
CA ILE A 198 4.30 16.29 1.55
C ILE A 198 3.19 15.82 2.50
N PHE A 199 2.16 15.17 1.97
CA PHE A 199 1.06 14.66 2.77
C PHE A 199 1.51 13.57 3.75
N LEU A 200 2.34 12.62 3.31
CA LEU A 200 2.90 11.57 4.20
C LEU A 200 3.79 12.14 5.29
N ILE A 201 4.60 13.16 4.99
CA ILE A 201 5.45 13.84 5.97
C ILE A 201 4.58 14.56 7.01
N GLY A 202 3.58 15.33 6.56
CA GLY A 202 2.64 15.98 7.46
C GLY A 202 1.85 14.99 8.33
N PHE A 203 1.49 13.83 7.75
CA PHE A 203 0.83 12.74 8.45
C PHE A 203 1.73 12.12 9.53
N GLY A 204 2.99 11.81 9.21
CA GLY A 204 3.95 11.26 10.16
C GLY A 204 4.26 12.18 11.34
N ILE A 205 4.35 13.50 11.09
CA ILE A 205 4.57 14.50 12.15
C ILE A 205 3.37 14.57 13.09
N LYS A 206 2.14 14.62 12.56
CA LYS A 206 0.93 14.68 13.39
C LYS A 206 0.76 13.43 14.26
N LEU A 207 1.13 12.26 13.74
CA LEU A 207 1.05 10.98 14.44
C LEU A 207 1.99 10.88 15.65
N THR A 208 3.12 11.59 15.63
CA THR A 208 4.05 11.63 16.77
C THR A 208 3.64 12.60 17.88
N THR A 209 2.61 13.42 17.64
CA THR A 209 2.09 14.44 18.59
C THR A 209 0.77 14.06 19.26
N GLN A 210 0.31 12.82 19.13
CA GLN A 210 -0.81 12.25 19.87
C GLN A 210 -0.35 11.02 20.67
#